data_AF-A0A366DYX1-F1
#
_entry.id   AF-A0A366DYX1-F1
#
_cell.length_a   1.000
_cell.length_b   1.000
_cell.length_c   1.000
_cell.angle_alpha   90.00
_cell.angle_beta   90.00
_cell.angle_gamma   90.00
#
_symmetry.space_group_name_H-M   'P 1'
#
loop_
_entity.id
_entity.type
_entity.pdbx_description
1 polymer ?
#
loop_
_entity_poly.entity_id
_entity_poly.type
_entity_poly.pdbx_seq_one_letter_code
_entity_poly.pdbx_strand_id
1 'polypeptide(L)'
;MTIGVIYGGTRVNGNTEVLTERVIHELPVERIYLSEFEIKPIEDQRHVLGGFQNVNDDYNTIIDRWSQTLKDIRYANFKDVMSSKSAYIIAVGGDEPFLKGIPLIQQFQYIFDFIGITFVDYVVGTGNKPNEILQDDRALASACQMQKTLKTHI
;
A
#
# COMPACT_ATOMS: atom_id res chain seq x y z
N MET A 1 10.52 6.11 -13.91
CA MET A 1 9.70 5.18 -13.09
C MET A 1 8.74 6.02 -12.25
N THR A 2 7.49 5.61 -12.04
CA THR A 2 6.55 6.34 -11.17
C THR A 2 6.36 5.57 -9.86
N ILE A 3 6.40 6.28 -8.74
CA ILE A 3 6.09 5.70 -7.42
C ILE A 3 4.61 5.98 -7.14
N GLY A 4 3.84 4.94 -6.84
CA GLY A 4 2.48 5.07 -6.32
C GLY A 4 2.44 4.81 -4.83
N VAL A 5 1.78 5.67 -4.07
CA VAL A 5 1.59 5.53 -2.62
C VAL A 5 0.12 5.37 -2.32
N ILE A 6 -0.24 4.26 -1.68
CA ILE A 6 -1.61 3.95 -1.27
C ILE A 6 -1.73 4.20 0.24
N TYR A 7 -2.47 5.24 0.62
CA TYR A 7 -2.75 5.58 2.01
C TYR A 7 -4.02 4.85 2.46
N GLY A 8 -3.85 3.84 3.32
CA GLY A 8 -4.97 3.12 3.95
C GLY A 8 -5.44 3.72 5.27
N GLY A 9 -4.76 4.76 5.77
CA GLY A 9 -5.18 5.48 6.98
C GLY A 9 -6.33 6.43 6.69
N THR A 10 -7.23 6.63 7.65
CA THR A 10 -8.35 7.58 7.54
C THR A 10 -8.07 8.93 8.20
N ARG A 11 -7.00 9.02 8.99
CA ARG A 11 -6.61 10.25 9.70
C ARG A 11 -5.70 11.08 8.82
N VAL A 12 -6.14 12.29 8.48
CA VAL A 12 -5.29 13.33 7.90
C VAL A 12 -4.15 13.62 8.87
N ASN A 13 -2.91 13.64 8.38
CA ASN A 13 -1.70 13.80 9.19
C ASN A 13 -1.53 12.69 10.24
N GLY A 14 -2.02 11.47 9.93
CA GLY A 14 -1.76 10.30 10.74
C GLY A 14 -0.27 9.97 10.79
N ASN A 15 0.17 9.28 11.84
CA ASN A 15 1.57 8.90 12.01
C ASN A 15 2.15 8.13 10.80
N THR A 16 1.36 7.23 10.22
CA THR A 16 1.76 6.52 8.99
C THR A 16 1.95 7.48 7.82
N GLU A 17 1.05 8.44 7.62
CA GLU A 17 1.17 9.44 6.55
C GLU A 17 2.41 10.31 6.74
N VAL A 18 2.65 10.81 7.96
CA VAL A 18 3.83 11.60 8.31
C VAL A 18 5.12 10.85 8.01
N LEU A 19 5.19 9.57 8.36
CA LEU A 19 6.38 8.75 8.08
C LEU A 19 6.57 8.50 6.59
N THR A 20 5.49 8.20 5.87
CA THR A 20 5.49 7.98 4.42
C THR A 20 5.90 9.23 3.65
N GLU A 21 5.38 10.41 3.99
CA GLU A 21 5.76 11.68 3.35
C GLU A 21 7.25 12.00 3.55
N ARG A 22 7.84 11.55 4.66
CA ARG A 22 9.29 11.67 4.88
C ARG A 22 10.09 10.73 3.98
N VAL A 23 9.62 9.50 3.79
CA VAL A 23 10.25 8.52 2.88
C VAL A 23 10.25 9.04 1.43
N ILE A 24 9.12 9.59 0.98
CA ILE A 24 8.94 10.02 -0.41
C ILE A 24 9.29 11.48 -0.66
N HIS A 25 9.88 12.16 0.32
CA HIS A 25 10.24 13.56 0.21
C HIS A 25 11.10 13.81 -1.06
N GLU A 26 10.67 14.79 -1.86
CA GLU A 26 11.26 15.18 -3.16
C GLU A 26 11.18 14.13 -4.27
N LEU A 27 10.39 13.06 -4.10
CA LEU A 27 10.17 12.06 -5.14
C LEU A 27 8.90 12.38 -5.96
N PRO A 28 8.92 12.15 -7.29
CA PRO A 28 7.72 12.25 -8.11
C PRO A 28 6.80 11.05 -7.82
N VAL A 29 5.77 11.29 -7.00
CA VAL A 29 4.86 10.24 -6.51
C VAL A 29 3.40 10.55 -6.85
N GLU A 30 2.67 9.51 -7.20
CA GLU A 30 1.20 9.50 -7.26
C GLU A 30 0.65 9.08 -5.90
N ARG A 31 -0.28 9.87 -5.34
CA ARG A 31 -0.91 9.60 -4.04
C ARG A 31 -2.33 9.10 -4.25
N ILE A 32 -2.67 7.98 -3.64
CA ILE A 32 -4.00 7.37 -3.66
C ILE A 32 -4.48 7.26 -2.20
N TYR A 33 -5.45 8.08 -1.82
CA TYR A 33 -6.04 8.05 -0.49
C TYR A 33 -7.28 7.16 -0.50
N LEU A 34 -7.20 5.97 0.10
CA LEU A 34 -8.33 5.02 0.09
C LEU A 34 -9.58 5.57 0.80
N SER A 35 -9.41 6.52 1.72
CA SER A 35 -10.52 7.21 2.41
C SER A 35 -11.35 8.12 1.50
N GLU A 36 -10.88 8.44 0.30
CA GLU A 36 -11.60 9.27 -0.68
C GLU A 36 -12.51 8.45 -1.61
N PHE A 37 -12.51 7.12 -1.49
CA PHE A 37 -13.26 6.21 -2.34
C PHE A 37 -14.34 5.46 -1.55
N GLU A 38 -15.49 5.23 -2.18
CA GLU A 38 -16.55 4.38 -1.64
C GLU A 38 -16.37 2.96 -2.18
N ILE A 39 -16.02 2.00 -1.33
CA ILE A 39 -15.98 0.57 -1.68
C ILE A 39 -17.09 -0.13 -0.92
N LYS A 40 -17.96 -0.83 -1.65
CA LYS A 40 -19.08 -1.57 -1.08
C LYS A 40 -18.67 -3.02 -0.84
N PRO A 41 -19.25 -3.68 0.18
CA PRO A 41 -19.00 -5.10 0.40
C PRO A 41 -19.39 -5.92 -0.84
N ILE A 42 -18.52 -6.85 -1.22
CA ILE A 42 -18.82 -7.81 -2.28
C ILE A 42 -19.73 -8.89 -1.71
N GLU A 43 -20.85 -9.15 -2.38
CA GLU A 43 -21.67 -10.32 -2.11
C GLU A 43 -21.06 -11.56 -2.79
N ASP A 44 -20.95 -12.66 -2.05
CA ASP A 44 -20.47 -13.92 -2.61
C ASP A 44 -21.53 -14.55 -3.51
N GLN A 45 -21.37 -14.30 -4.82
CA GLN A 45 -22.28 -14.79 -5.86
C GLN A 45 -21.64 -15.91 -6.70
N ARG A 46 -20.60 -16.59 -6.19
CA ARG A 46 -19.87 -17.66 -6.91
C ARG A 46 -20.74 -18.84 -7.34
N HIS A 47 -21.85 -19.05 -6.66
CA HIS A 47 -22.77 -20.16 -6.92
C HIS A 47 -24.17 -19.68 -7.37
N VAL A 48 -24.32 -18.39 -7.66
CA VAL A 48 -25.57 -17.81 -8.15
C VAL A 48 -25.57 -17.81 -9.68
N LEU A 49 -26.71 -18.12 -10.30
CA LEU A 49 -26.86 -18.23 -11.76
C LEU A 49 -26.46 -16.95 -12.54
N GLY A 50 -26.45 -15.79 -11.88
CA GLY A 50 -26.02 -14.50 -12.45
C GLY A 50 -24.54 -14.17 -12.27
N GLY A 51 -23.78 -14.93 -11.46
CA GLY A 51 -22.40 -14.60 -11.08
C GLY A 51 -22.29 -13.25 -10.36
N PHE A 52 -21.05 -12.78 -10.17
CA PHE A 52 -20.78 -11.47 -9.57
C PHE A 52 -21.38 -10.33 -10.40
N GLN A 53 -22.27 -9.55 -9.79
CA GLN A 53 -22.78 -8.32 -10.38
C GLN A 53 -21.79 -7.16 -10.22
N ASN A 54 -21.84 -6.20 -11.14
CA ASN A 54 -21.10 -4.95 -11.00
C ASN A 54 -21.68 -4.18 -9.80
N VAL A 55 -20.83 -3.90 -8.82
CA VAL A 55 -21.15 -3.07 -7.67
C VAL A 55 -20.83 -1.63 -8.07
N ASN A 56 -21.84 -0.76 -8.09
CA ASN A 56 -21.67 0.66 -8.42
C ASN A 56 -20.94 1.39 -7.27
N ASP A 57 -19.63 1.19 -7.22
CA ASP A 57 -18.67 1.71 -6.25
C ASP A 57 -17.35 2.09 -6.95
N ASP A 58 -16.37 2.55 -6.18
CA ASP A 58 -15.10 3.06 -6.69
C ASP A 58 -13.99 2.00 -6.80
N TYR A 59 -14.29 0.71 -6.57
CA TYR A 59 -13.27 -0.34 -6.59
C TYR A 59 -12.52 -0.38 -7.92
N ASN A 60 -13.26 -0.35 -9.04
CA ASN A 60 -12.65 -0.36 -10.37
C ASN A 60 -11.80 0.89 -10.62
N THR A 61 -12.19 2.05 -10.09
CA THR A 61 -11.38 3.28 -10.19
C THR A 61 -10.04 3.15 -9.46
N ILE A 62 -10.04 2.52 -8.28
CA ILE A 62 -8.80 2.25 -7.51
C ILE A 62 -7.93 1.26 -8.27
N ILE A 63 -8.53 0.16 -8.74
CA ILE A 63 -7.82 -0.81 -9.56
C ILE A 63 -7.28 -0.11 -10.79
N ASP A 64 -8.05 0.70 -11.51
CA ASP A 64 -7.62 1.45 -12.69
C ASP A 64 -6.51 2.45 -12.39
N ARG A 65 -6.50 3.16 -11.26
CA ARG A 65 -5.38 4.06 -10.91
C ARG A 65 -4.11 3.30 -10.59
N TRP A 66 -4.22 2.25 -9.76
CA TRP A 66 -3.10 1.36 -9.49
C TRP A 66 -2.66 0.61 -10.77
N SER A 67 -3.60 0.36 -11.65
CA SER A 67 -3.46 -0.37 -12.90
C SER A 67 -3.44 0.53 -14.13
N GLN A 68 -3.18 1.83 -14.07
CA GLN A 68 -3.22 2.69 -15.27
C GLN A 68 -2.09 2.32 -16.29
N THR A 69 -1.32 1.27 -15.99
CA THR A 69 -0.44 0.49 -16.89
C THR A 69 -1.12 -0.70 -17.61
N LEU A 70 -2.37 -1.02 -17.30
CA LEU A 70 -3.15 -2.17 -17.77
C LEU A 70 -4.19 -1.65 -18.76
N LYS A 71 -3.75 -1.49 -20.01
CA LYS A 71 -4.68 -1.42 -21.13
C LYS A 71 -5.43 -2.75 -21.19
N ASP A 72 -6.70 -2.65 -20.86
CA ASP A 72 -7.69 -3.71 -20.80
C ASP A 72 -7.72 -4.59 -22.07
N ILE A 73 -7.63 -5.92 -21.89
CA ILE A 73 -8.65 -6.91 -22.30
C ILE A 73 -8.69 -8.00 -21.20
N ARG A 74 -9.12 -7.62 -19.99
CA ARG A 74 -9.37 -8.41 -18.78
C ARG A 74 -8.23 -9.38 -18.37
N TYR A 75 -7.18 -8.82 -17.77
CA TYR A 75 -6.17 -9.52 -16.93
C TYR A 75 -5.19 -10.53 -17.56
N ALA A 76 -5.18 -10.73 -18.89
CA ALA A 76 -4.28 -11.73 -19.52
C ALA A 76 -2.79 -11.56 -19.15
N ASN A 77 -2.34 -10.33 -18.89
CA ASN A 77 -0.95 -10.01 -18.52
C ASN A 77 -0.84 -9.39 -17.12
N PHE A 78 -1.86 -9.53 -16.25
CA PHE A 78 -1.86 -8.89 -14.94
C PHE A 78 -0.64 -9.32 -14.12
N LYS A 79 -0.40 -10.63 -14.02
CA LYS A 79 0.71 -11.18 -13.25
C LYS A 79 2.07 -10.74 -13.80
N ASP A 80 2.20 -10.58 -15.11
CA ASP A 80 3.44 -10.09 -15.74
C ASP A 80 3.68 -8.61 -15.45
N VAL A 81 2.62 -7.79 -15.46
CA VAL A 81 2.72 -6.36 -15.10
C VAL A 81 2.98 -6.18 -13.61
N MET A 82 2.39 -7.03 -12.76
CA MET A 82 2.66 -6.98 -11.31
C MET A 82 4.05 -7.50 -10.97
N SER A 83 4.58 -8.47 -11.72
CA SER A 83 5.92 -9.01 -11.48
C SER A 83 7.05 -8.05 -11.82
N SER A 84 6.79 -7.05 -12.66
CA SER A 84 7.72 -5.95 -12.88
C SER A 84 7.67 -4.86 -11.80
N LYS A 85 6.80 -4.99 -10.80
CA LYS A 85 6.64 -3.99 -9.73
C LYS A 85 7.34 -4.45 -8.46
N SER A 86 7.75 -3.46 -7.67
CA SER A 86 8.27 -3.63 -6.32
C SER A 86 7.30 -3.05 -5.31
N ALA A 87 7.14 -3.71 -4.17
CA ALA A 87 6.31 -3.22 -3.07
C ALA A 87 7.14 -2.90 -1.83
N TYR A 88 6.65 -1.92 -1.08
CA TYR A 88 7.14 -1.49 0.22
C TYR A 88 5.93 -1.33 1.15
N ILE A 89 6.10 -1.60 2.44
CA ILE A 89 5.04 -1.41 3.45
C ILE A 89 5.49 -0.43 4.52
N ILE A 90 4.63 0.52 4.88
CA ILE A 90 4.83 1.40 6.04
C ILE A 90 3.62 1.25 6.95
N ALA A 91 3.84 0.84 8.20
CA ALA A 91 2.80 0.65 9.18
C ALA A 91 3.18 1.30 10.51
N VAL A 92 2.23 1.99 11.15
CA VAL A 92 2.41 2.55 12.49
C VAL A 92 1.31 2.04 13.41
N GLY A 93 1.69 1.57 14.60
CA GLY A 93 0.77 1.05 15.60
C GLY A 93 1.05 1.59 16.99
N GLY A 94 0.10 1.37 17.89
CA GLY A 94 0.14 1.87 19.26
C GLY A 94 0.57 0.87 20.32
N ASP A 95 0.56 -0.42 19.97
CA ASP A 95 0.71 -1.55 20.88
C ASP A 95 1.81 -2.47 20.35
N GLU A 96 3.04 -2.27 20.85
CA GLU A 96 4.25 -3.03 20.50
C GLU A 96 4.35 -3.40 18.99
N PRO A 97 4.22 -2.43 18.08
CA PRO A 97 4.03 -2.71 16.65
C PRO A 97 5.21 -3.45 16.04
N PHE A 98 6.43 -3.26 16.57
CA PHE A 98 7.60 -3.98 16.07
C PHE A 98 7.49 -5.50 16.20
N LEU A 99 6.81 -6.02 17.22
CA LEU A 99 6.57 -7.45 17.41
C LEU A 99 5.21 -7.84 16.84
N LYS A 100 4.16 -7.11 17.25
CA LYS A 100 2.77 -7.44 16.91
C LYS A 100 2.39 -7.13 15.46
N GLY A 101 3.17 -6.30 14.77
CA GLY A 101 3.01 -5.97 13.36
C GLY A 101 3.66 -6.99 12.41
N ILE A 102 4.53 -7.89 12.89
CA ILE A 102 5.18 -8.90 12.04
C ILE A 102 4.16 -9.76 11.27
N PRO A 103 3.07 -10.27 11.88
CA PRO A 103 2.06 -11.03 11.15
C PRO A 103 1.41 -10.24 9.99
N LEU A 104 1.23 -8.93 10.13
CA LEU A 104 0.73 -8.06 9.05
C LEU A 104 1.72 -8.02 7.89
N ILE A 105 3.01 -7.83 8.19
CA ILE A 105 4.07 -7.81 7.18
C ILE A 105 4.16 -9.16 6.45
N GLN A 106 4.10 -10.27 7.18
CA GLN A 106 4.09 -11.62 6.61
C GLN A 106 2.87 -11.88 5.73
N GLN A 107 1.70 -11.39 6.13
CA GLN A 107 0.49 -11.47 5.32
C GLN A 107 0.68 -10.76 3.98
N PHE A 108 1.24 -9.54 3.99
CA PHE A 108 1.54 -8.81 2.76
C PHE A 108 2.58 -9.52 1.90
N GLN A 109 3.61 -10.12 2.50
CA GLN A 109 4.57 -10.94 1.76
C GLN A 109 3.85 -12.05 0.98
N TYR A 110 2.94 -12.81 1.61
CA TYR A 110 2.19 -13.86 0.91
C TYR A 110 1.27 -13.32 -0.18
N ILE A 111 0.65 -12.16 0.04
CA ILE A 111 -0.16 -11.49 -0.98
C ILE A 111 0.72 -11.12 -2.19
N PHE A 112 1.87 -10.52 -1.95
CA PHE A 112 2.82 -10.11 -2.99
C PHE A 112 3.39 -11.31 -3.75
N ASP A 113 3.77 -12.38 -3.06
CA ASP A 113 4.22 -13.63 -3.67
C ASP A 113 3.14 -14.24 -4.59
N PHE A 114 1.87 -14.22 -4.14
CA PHE A 114 0.76 -14.75 -4.92
C PHE A 114 0.55 -13.99 -6.24
N ILE A 115 0.56 -12.66 -6.19
CA ILE A 115 0.37 -11.79 -7.35
C ILE A 115 1.66 -11.53 -8.15
N GLY A 116 2.82 -11.97 -7.64
CA GLY A 116 4.12 -11.90 -8.31
C GLY A 116 4.94 -10.64 -8.04
N ILE A 117 4.51 -9.73 -7.15
CA ILE A 117 5.25 -8.49 -6.83
C ILE A 117 6.50 -8.82 -6.01
N THR A 118 7.61 -8.15 -6.31
CA THR A 118 8.82 -8.24 -5.46
C THR A 118 8.63 -7.40 -4.19
N PHE A 119 8.53 -8.04 -3.03
CA PHE A 119 8.52 -7.33 -1.75
C PHE A 119 9.93 -6.92 -1.33
N VAL A 120 10.22 -5.61 -1.29
CA VAL A 120 11.60 -5.11 -1.13
C VAL A 120 11.93 -4.80 0.32
N ASP A 121 11.08 -4.04 1.01
CA ASP A 121 11.36 -3.59 2.38
C ASP A 121 10.07 -3.13 3.09
N TYR A 122 10.17 -2.94 4.40
CA TYR A 122 9.09 -2.39 5.21
C TYR A 122 9.58 -1.55 6.38
N VAL A 123 8.73 -0.62 6.83
CA VAL A 123 8.94 0.18 8.03
C VAL A 123 7.77 -0.07 8.97
N VAL A 124 8.08 -0.45 10.20
CA VAL A 124 7.11 -0.51 11.29
C VAL A 124 7.54 0.49 12.36
N GLY A 125 6.62 1.37 12.75
CA GLY A 125 6.85 2.38 13.78
C GLY A 125 5.77 2.42 14.84
N THR A 126 6.05 3.19 15.89
CA THR A 126 5.20 3.35 17.06
C THR A 126 4.63 4.77 17.11
N GLY A 127 3.33 4.88 17.33
CA GLY A 127 2.68 6.18 17.55
C GLY A 127 1.17 6.08 17.68
N ASN A 128 0.63 6.60 18.78
CA ASN A 128 -0.80 6.65 19.08
C ASN A 128 -1.41 8.02 18.78
N LYS A 129 -0.77 9.07 19.31
CA LYS A 129 -1.19 10.45 19.11
C LYS A 129 -0.54 11.03 17.84
N PRO A 130 -1.13 12.07 17.24
CA PRO A 130 -0.52 12.74 16.08
C PRO A 130 0.94 13.12 16.36
N ASN A 131 1.80 12.90 15.37
CA ASN A 131 3.24 13.22 15.38
C ASN A 131 4.12 12.43 16.37
N GLU A 132 3.59 11.47 17.14
CA GLU A 132 4.44 10.63 18.02
C GLU A 132 5.47 9.81 17.25
N ILE A 133 5.18 9.48 15.99
CA ILE A 133 6.13 8.78 15.11
C ILE A 133 7.45 9.53 14.91
N LEU A 134 7.45 10.86 15.09
CA LEU A 134 8.65 11.68 15.00
C LEU A 134 9.63 11.46 16.16
N GLN A 135 9.21 10.72 17.19
CA GLN A 135 10.04 10.34 18.33
C GLN A 135 10.52 8.88 18.24
N ASP A 136 10.08 8.12 17.22
CA ASP A 136 10.51 6.75 16.99
C ASP A 136 11.79 6.74 16.13
N ASP A 137 12.94 6.88 16.78
CA ASP A 137 14.25 6.89 16.12
C ASP A 137 14.48 5.67 15.23
N ARG A 138 13.94 4.51 15.63
CA ARG A 138 14.08 3.26 14.88
C ARG A 138 13.30 3.35 13.58
N ALA A 139 12.04 3.75 13.64
CA ALA A 139 11.21 3.90 12.45
C ALA A 139 11.76 4.99 11.51
N LEU A 140 12.25 6.10 12.07
CA LEU A 140 12.89 7.17 11.29
C LEU A 140 14.18 6.72 10.60
N ALA A 141 15.00 5.91 11.27
CA ALA A 141 16.20 5.33 10.66
C ALA A 141 15.86 4.37 9.51
N SER A 142 14.89 3.47 9.72
CA SER A 142 14.40 2.57 8.66
C SER A 142 13.79 3.34 7.49
N ALA A 143 12.99 4.38 7.76
CA ALA A 143 12.43 5.26 6.73
C ALA A 143 13.52 5.97 5.91
N CYS A 144 14.59 6.45 6.56
CA CYS A 144 15.73 7.04 5.87
C CYS A 144 16.43 6.02 4.96
N GLN A 145 16.57 4.77 5.41
CA GLN A 145 17.15 3.70 4.59
C GLN A 145 16.26 3.37 3.38
N MET A 146 14.95 3.23 3.59
CA MET A 146 13.98 2.99 2.52
C MET A 146 14.02 4.12 1.47
N GLN A 147 14.12 5.38 1.88
CA GLN A 147 14.24 6.50 0.96
C GLN A 147 15.49 6.40 0.08
N LYS A 148 16.65 5.99 0.64
CA LYS A 148 17.87 5.78 -0.15
C LYS A 148 17.67 4.67 -1.19
N THR A 149 17.03 3.57 -0.79
CA THR A 149 16.69 2.47 -1.69
C THR A 149 15.79 2.97 -2.82
N LEU A 150 14.73 3.71 -2.52
CA LEU A 150 13.83 4.28 -3.53
C LEU A 150 14.57 5.20 -4.51
N LYS A 151 15.43 6.10 -4.01
CA LYS A 151 16.24 7.00 -4.84
C LYS A 151 17.22 6.28 -5.77
N THR A 152 17.61 5.04 -5.45
CA THR A 152 18.51 4.24 -6.31
C THR A 152 17.79 3.65 -7.52
N HIS A 153 16.45 3.56 -7.48
CA HIS A 153 15.64 2.91 -8.52
C HIS A 153 14.86 3.90 -9.39
N ILE A 154 14.98 5.21 -9.16
CA ILE A 154 14.34 6.29 -9.94
C ILE A 154 15.33 6.84 -10.96
#